data_AF-A0A7V6WGF4-F1
#
_entry.id   AF-A0A7V6WGF4-F1
#
_cell.length_a   1.000
_cell.length_b   1.000
_cell.length_c   1.000
_cell.angle_alpha   90.00
_cell.angle_beta   90.00
_cell.angle_gamma   90.00
#
_symmetry.space_group_name_H-M   'P 1'
#
loop_
_entity.id
_entity.type
_entity.pdbx_description
1 polymer ?
#
loop_
_entity_poly.entity_id
_entity_poly.type
_entity_poly.pdbx_seq_one_letter_code
_entity_poly.pdbx_strand_id
1 'polypeptide(L)' 'GTVFLAGTSGKEIYEKTAALLDDEDLYRQMAGAVNPYGDGRASRRIARAILYAFGLSKEPPEEYTYCRTVVNRR' A
#
# COMPACT_ATOMS: atom_id res chain seq x y z
N GLY A 1 -2.85 1.51 -10.14
CA GLY A 1 -2.65 1.44 -8.68
C GLY A 1 -2.47 -0.02 -8.30
N THR A 2 -1.80 -0.34 -7.20
CA THR A 2 -1.40 -1.72 -6.86
C THR A 2 -2.59 -2.68 -6.61
N VAL A 3 -3.76 -2.13 -6.27
CA VAL A 3 -4.99 -2.91 -6.04
C VAL A 3 -6.20 -2.17 -6.61
N PHE A 4 -7.20 -2.91 -7.07
CA PHE A 4 -8.53 -2.38 -7.42
C PHE A 4 -9.60 -3.12 -6.62
N LEU A 5 -10.61 -2.37 -6.16
CA LEU A 5 -11.80 -2.97 -5.55
C LEU A 5 -12.74 -3.43 -6.67
N ALA A 6 -12.92 -4.74 -6.82
CA ALA A 6 -13.73 -5.35 -7.89
C ALA A 6 -15.20 -5.56 -7.50
N GLY A 7 -15.58 -5.31 -6.23
CA GLY A 7 -16.91 -5.64 -5.73
C GLY A 7 -17.16 -7.15 -5.69
N THR A 8 -18.43 -7.57 -5.66
CA THR A 8 -18.86 -8.98 -5.60
C THR A 8 -19.57 -9.45 -6.87
N SER A 9 -19.70 -8.59 -7.88
CA SER A 9 -20.30 -8.94 -9.17
C SER A 9 -19.35 -9.84 -9.96
N GLY A 10 -19.77 -11.06 -10.26
CA GLY A 10 -18.96 -12.00 -11.04
C GLY A 10 -18.54 -11.47 -12.41
N LYS A 11 -19.42 -10.71 -13.07
CA LYS A 11 -19.14 -10.06 -14.36
C LYS A 11 -18.00 -9.03 -14.22
N GLU A 12 -18.07 -8.18 -13.19
CA GLU A 12 -17.08 -7.12 -12.95
C GLU A 12 -15.71 -7.70 -12.60
N ILE A 13 -15.68 -8.79 -11.81
CA ILE A 13 -14.46 -9.53 -11.49
C ILE A 13 -13.84 -10.11 -12.76
N TYR A 14 -14.65 -10.75 -13.61
CA TYR A 14 -14.17 -11.32 -14.88
C TYR A 14 -13.56 -10.25 -15.79
N GLU A 15 -14.29 -9.16 -16.05
CA GLU A 15 -13.83 -8.09 -16.94
C GLU A 15 -12.53 -7.45 -16.45
N LYS A 16 -12.43 -7.15 -15.14
CA LYS A 16 -11.21 -6.58 -14.54
C LYS A 16 -10.03 -7.53 -14.58
N THR A 17 -10.26 -8.82 -14.37
CA THR A 17 -9.21 -9.84 -14.40
C THR A 17 -8.73 -10.09 -15.83
N ALA A 18 -9.65 -10.18 -16.79
CA ALA A 18 -9.32 -10.36 -18.21
C ALA A 18 -8.49 -9.17 -18.73
N ALA A 19 -8.92 -7.94 -18.45
CA ALA A 19 -8.15 -6.74 -18.81
C ALA A 19 -6.71 -6.77 -18.26
N LEU A 20 -6.52 -7.28 -17.04
CA LEU A 20 -5.18 -7.41 -16.43
C LEU A 20 -4.30 -8.47 -17.08
N LEU A 21 -4.88 -9.52 -17.65
CA LEU A 21 -4.16 -10.61 -18.31
C LEU A 21 -3.85 -10.27 -19.77
N ASP A 22 -4.74 -9.52 -20.42
CA ASP A 22 -4.65 -9.21 -21.85
C ASP A 22 -3.92 -7.89 -22.15
N ASP A 23 -3.83 -6.96 -21.18
CA ASP A 23 -3.15 -5.66 -21.32
C ASP A 23 -1.86 -5.61 -20.48
N GLU A 24 -0.72 -5.76 -21.16
CA GLU A 24 0.61 -5.74 -20.54
C GLU A 24 0.96 -4.37 -19.94
N ASP A 25 0.50 -3.27 -20.53
CA ASP A 25 0.77 -1.92 -20.03
C ASP A 25 -0.02 -1.66 -18.75
N LEU A 26 -1.29 -2.09 -18.71
CA LEU A 26 -2.12 -2.06 -17.50
C LEU A 26 -1.48 -2.89 -16.38
N TYR A 27 -1.00 -4.10 -16.69
CA TYR A 27 -0.29 -4.94 -15.73
C TYR A 27 0.94 -4.24 -15.16
N ARG A 28 1.82 -3.70 -16.02
CA ARG A 28 3.05 -3.02 -15.60
C ARG A 28 2.76 -1.78 -14.75
N GLN A 29 1.73 -1.01 -15.10
CA GLN A 29 1.30 0.16 -14.33
C GLN A 29 0.84 -0.24 -12.91
N MET A 30 0.15 -1.37 -12.77
CA MET A 30 -0.28 -1.87 -11.47
C MET A 30 0.86 -2.47 -10.65
N ALA A 31 1.68 -3.32 -11.28
CA ALA A 31 2.80 -4.01 -10.64
C ALA A 31 3.87 -3.02 -10.14
N GLY A 32 4.12 -1.94 -10.88
CA GLY A 32 5.06 -0.89 -10.50
C GLY A 32 4.51 0.16 -9.54
N ALA A 33 3.21 0.12 -9.19
CA ALA A 33 2.62 1.11 -8.30
C ALA A 33 3.12 0.92 -6.86
N VAL A 34 3.49 2.04 -6.22
CA VAL A 34 3.91 2.07 -4.81
C VAL A 34 2.79 1.54 -3.93
N ASN A 35 3.09 0.52 -3.12
CA ASN A 35 2.14 -0.02 -2.16
C ASN A 35 1.87 1.02 -1.05
N PRO A 36 0.64 1.55 -0.92
CA PRO A 36 0.35 2.59 0.05
C PRO A 36 0.31 2.08 1.49
N TYR A 37 0.26 0.76 1.69
CA TYR A 37 0.05 0.14 3.00
C TYR A 37 1.34 -0.16 3.76
N GLY A 38 2.51 0.06 3.18
CA GLY A 38 3.75 -0.07 3.92
C GLY A 38 5.01 0.04 3.09
N ASP A 39 6.10 0.32 3.81
CA ASP A 39 7.47 0.41 3.34
C ASP A 39 8.33 -0.80 3.78
N GLY A 40 7.68 -1.86 4.26
CA GLY A 40 8.35 -3.06 4.80
C GLY A 40 8.91 -2.91 6.22
N ARG A 41 8.69 -1.78 6.92
CA ARG A 41 9.22 -1.54 8.28
C ARG A 41 8.18 -1.61 9.39
N ALA A 42 6.98 -2.10 9.09
CA ALA A 42 5.85 -2.19 10.04
C ALA A 42 6.24 -2.96 11.32
N SER A 43 6.84 -4.15 11.20
CA SER A 43 7.21 -4.95 12.39
C SER A 43 8.18 -4.21 13.31
N ARG A 44 9.16 -3.49 12.75
CA ARG A 44 10.09 -2.67 13.53
C ARG A 44 9.38 -1.52 14.26
N ARG A 45 8.42 -0.86 13.60
CA ARG A 45 7.61 0.22 14.21
C ARG A 45 6.73 -0.32 15.34
N ILE A 46 6.06 -1.46 15.14
CA ILE A 46 5.21 -2.09 16.15
C ILE A 46 6.02 -2.50 17.38
N ALA A 47 7.16 -3.18 17.19
CA ALA A 47 8.02 -3.58 18.31
C ALA A 47 8.50 -2.35 19.13
N ARG A 48 8.87 -1.26 18.46
CA ARG A 48 9.24 0.00 19.12
C ARG A 48 8.07 0.64 19.87
N ALA A 49 6.87 0.61 19.31
CA ALA A 49 5.66 1.12 19.95
C ALA A 49 5.38 0.39 21.28
N ILE A 50 5.52 -0.94 21.29
CA ILE A 50 5.37 -1.76 22.50
C ILE A 50 6.43 -1.37 23.54
N LEU A 51 7.70 -1.31 23.15
CA LEU A 51 8.78 -0.93 24.08
C LEU A 51 8.55 0.46 24.68
N TYR A 52 8.11 1.42 23.87
CA TYR A 52 7.79 2.78 24.34
C TYR A 52 6.60 2.78 25.31
N ALA A 53 5.52 2.06 24.99
CA ALA A 53 4.31 2.00 25.82
C ALA A 53 4.58 1.41 27.23
N PHE A 54 5.54 0.50 27.34
CA PHE A 54 5.95 -0.10 28.62
C PHE A 54 7.14 0.62 29.28
N GLY A 55 7.58 1.78 28.77
CA GLY A 55 8.67 2.57 29.35
C GLY A 55 10.07 1.94 29.20
N LEU A 56 10.20 0.92 28.33
CA LEU A 56 11.46 0.24 28.02
C LEU A 56 12.26 0.96 26.91
N SER A 57 11.63 1.90 26.21
CA SER A 57 12.26 2.84 25.28
C SER A 57 11.88 4.27 25.67
N LYS A 58 12.84 5.21 25.55
CA LYS A 58 12.61 6.65 25.75
C LYS A 58 12.07 7.35 24.49
N GLU A 59 12.28 6.75 23.33
CA GLU A 59 11.89 7.32 22.05
C GLU A 59 10.64 6.63 21.50
N PRO A 60 9.66 7.39 20.99
CA PRO A 60 8.49 6.84 20.30
C PRO A 60 8.89 6.26 18.94
N PRO A 61 8.10 5.32 18.38
CA PRO A 61 8.33 4.80 17.04
C PRO A 61 8.15 5.90 15.98
N GLU A 62 8.93 5.82 14.90
CA GLU A 62 8.73 6.64 13.70
C GLU A 62 7.36 6.33 13.08
N GLU A 63 6.60 7.37 12.74
CA GLU A 63 5.31 7.23 12.05
C GLU A 63 5.50 6.83 10.59
N TYR A 64 4.61 5.97 10.08
CA TYR A 64 4.60 5.64 8.66
C TYR A 64 3.97 6.78 7.87
N THR A 65 4.74 7.35 6.93
CA THR A 65 4.26 8.37 6.00
C THR A 65 4.18 7.78 4.60
N TYR A 66 2.98 7.82 4.00
CA TYR A 66 2.79 7.44 2.62
C TYR A 66 3.27 8.58 1.70
N CYS A 67 4.21 8.29 0.80
CA CYS A 67 4.59 9.21 -0.26
C CYS A 67 3.46 9.24 -1.29
N ARG A 68 2.50 10.15 -1.09
CA ARG A 68 1.49 10.49 -2.09
C ARG A 68 2.21 11.28 -3.18
N THR A 69 2.56 10.65 -4.29
CA THR A 69 3.18 11.29 -5.46
C THR A 69 2.56 12.67 -5.68
N VAL A 70 3.39 13.71 -5.52
CA VAL A 70 3.17 15.12 -5.88
C VAL A 70 1.77 15.44 -6.40
N VAL A 71 0.89 15.90 -5.51
CA VAL A 71 -0.21 16.77 -5.92
C VAL A 71 0.46 18.03 -6.45
N ASN A 72 0.42 18.21 -7.76
CA ASN A 72 0.81 19.42 -8.46
C ASN A 72 0.11 20.62 -7.78
N ARG A 73 0.83 21.34 -6.92
CA ARG A 73 0.39 22.64 -6.41
C ARG A 73 0.52 23.63 -7.55
N ARG A 74 -0.60 23.91 -8.21
CA ARG A 74 -0.88 25.26 -8.71
C ARG A 74 -1.76 25.96 -7.69
#